data_AF-A0A2D6LNE5-F1
#
_entry.id   AF-A0A2D6LNE5-F1
#
_cell.length_a   1.000
_cell.length_b   1.000
_cell.length_c   1.000
_cell.angle_alpha   90.00
_cell.angle_beta   90.00
_cell.angle_gamma   90.00
#
_symmetry.space_group_name_H-M   'P 1'
#
loop_
_entity.id
_entity.type
_entity.pdbx_description
1 polymer ?
#
loop_
_entity_poly.entity_id
_entity_poly.type
_entity_poly.pdbx_seq_one_letter_code
_entity_poly.pdbx_strand_id
1 'polypeptide(L)'
;MPNLNKVIVMGNLTRDPELRQTPNNTDVCQIGMAINRNYTDGGGEKQQETTFVDAEAWGKTGEVINQYLHKGDPILVEGRLKFDQWQDQ
;
A
#
# COMPACT_ATOMS: atom_id res chain seq x y z
N MET A 1 -21.98 -17.15 6.41
CA MET A 1 -21.50 -16.35 7.56
C MET A 1 -20.97 -15.02 7.05
N PRO A 2 -21.18 -13.89 7.74
CA PRO A 2 -20.61 -12.61 7.35
C PRO A 2 -19.11 -12.58 7.70
N ASN A 3 -18.26 -12.21 6.74
CA ASN A 3 -16.83 -12.04 6.93
C ASN A 3 -16.47 -10.56 6.70
N LEU A 4 -15.60 -9.99 7.53
CA LEU A 4 -15.08 -8.63 7.38
C LEU A 4 -13.56 -8.68 7.19
N ASN A 5 -13.09 -8.16 6.06
CA ASN A 5 -11.67 -7.91 5.82
C ASN A 5 -11.57 -6.49 5.25
N LYS A 6 -11.18 -5.55 6.11
CA LYS A 6 -10.99 -4.14 5.78
C LYS A 6 -9.70 -3.65 6.44
N VAL A 7 -8.89 -2.93 5.67
CA VAL A 7 -7.69 -2.23 6.13
C VAL A 7 -7.78 -0.79 5.69
N ILE A 8 -7.39 0.12 6.59
CA ILE A 8 -7.24 1.54 6.29
C ILE A 8 -5.85 1.94 6.76
N VAL A 9 -5.04 2.47 5.85
CA VAL A 9 -3.67 2.92 6.13
C VAL A 9 -3.42 4.28 5.49
N MET A 10 -2.56 5.09 6.12
CA MET A 10 -2.12 6.37 5.58
C MET A 10 -0.61 6.47 5.72
N GLY A 11 0.05 6.94 4.67
CA GLY A 11 1.49 7.10 4.66
C GLY A 11 1.94 7.83 3.41
N ASN A 12 3.20 7.63 3.03
CA ASN A 12 3.78 8.22 1.83
C ASN A 12 4.23 7.14 0.85
N LEU A 13 4.16 7.43 -0.44
CA LEU A 13 4.70 6.55 -1.48
C LEU A 13 6.23 6.45 -1.37
N THR A 14 6.76 5.24 -1.43
CA THR A 14 8.20 4.94 -1.33
C THR A 14 8.90 4.91 -2.68
N ARG A 15 8.12 4.74 -3.75
CA ARG A 15 8.52 4.73 -5.16
C ARG A 15 7.39 5.31 -6.01
N ASP A 16 7.69 5.67 -7.25
CA ASP A 16 6.66 6.09 -8.20
C ASP A 16 5.69 4.92 -8.44
N PRO A 17 4.38 5.18 -8.62
CA PRO A 17 3.43 4.13 -8.94
C PRO A 17 3.78 3.42 -10.25
N GLU A 18 3.59 2.10 -10.30
CA GLU A 18 3.86 1.29 -11.49
C GLU A 18 2.54 0.71 -12.05
N LEU A 19 2.06 1.29 -13.15
CA LEU A 19 0.90 0.77 -13.87
C LEU A 19 1.29 -0.39 -14.81
N ARG A 20 0.62 -1.53 -14.65
CA ARG A 20 0.78 -2.70 -15.51
C ARG A 20 -0.59 -3.16 -16.01
N GLN A 21 -0.64 -3.63 -17.24
CA GLN A 21 -1.84 -4.24 -17.80
C GLN A 21 -1.74 -5.76 -17.67
N THR A 22 -2.79 -6.38 -17.11
CA THR A 22 -2.90 -7.83 -17.01
C THR A 22 -3.27 -8.47 -18.36
N PRO A 23 -3.06 -9.78 -18.57
CA PRO A 23 -3.48 -10.46 -19.80
C PRO A 23 -4.98 -10.34 -20.10
N ASN A 24 -5.80 -10.07 -19.09
CA ASN A 24 -7.24 -9.85 -19.20
C ASN A 24 -7.60 -8.39 -19.52
N ASN A 25 -6.64 -7.58 -19.97
CA ASN A 25 -6.83 -6.17 -20.32
C ASN A 25 -7.38 -5.33 -19.15
N THR A 26 -7.01 -5.69 -17.93
CA THR A 26 -7.34 -4.92 -16.71
C THR A 26 -6.06 -4.31 -16.17
N ASP A 27 -6.11 -3.00 -15.91
CA ASP A 27 -4.97 -2.26 -15.37
C ASP A 27 -4.85 -2.47 -13.87
N VAL A 28 -3.62 -2.65 -13.40
CA VAL A 28 -3.24 -2.78 -12.00
C VAL A 28 -2.05 -1.86 -11.72
N CYS A 29 -2.19 -1.01 -10.72
CA CYS A 29 -1.15 -0.09 -10.28
C CYS A 29 -0.54 -0.60 -8.98
N GLN A 30 0.75 -0.89 -8.99
CA GLN A 30 1.49 -1.32 -7.82
C GLN A 30 2.10 -0.10 -7.13
N ILE A 31 1.86 0.00 -5.82
CA ILE A 31 2.42 1.06 -4.98
C ILE A 31 3.08 0.46 -3.75
N GLY A 32 4.16 1.08 -3.30
CA GLY A 32 4.78 0.80 -2.00
C GLY A 32 4.62 2.00 -1.09
N MET A 33 4.19 1.78 0.15
CA MET A 33 3.92 2.82 1.15
C MET A 33 4.79 2.65 2.39
N ALA A 34 5.19 3.76 3.00
CA ALA A 34 5.78 3.81 4.33
C ALA A 34 4.82 4.47 5.31
N ILE A 35 4.57 3.79 6.43
CA ILE A 35 3.65 4.22 7.50
C ILE A 35 4.47 4.36 8.78
N ASN A 36 4.53 5.58 9.32
CA ASN A 36 5.32 5.86 10.51
C ASN A 36 4.46 5.82 11.78
N ARG A 37 4.98 5.22 12.84
CA ARG A 37 4.39 5.20 14.17
C ARG A 37 5.42 5.67 15.20
N ASN A 38 5.08 6.72 15.95
CA ASN A 38 5.88 7.20 17.07
C ASN A 38 5.21 6.77 18.38
N TYR A 39 5.96 6.18 19.30
CA TYR A 39 5.46 5.77 20.61
C TYR A 39 6.58 5.85 21.65
N THR A 40 6.20 5.84 22.93
CA THR A 40 7.16 5.70 24.03
C THR A 40 7.12 4.26 24.53
N ASP A 41 8.28 3.63 24.67
CA ASP A 41 8.38 2.27 25.19
C ASP A 41 8.25 2.22 26.73
N GLY A 42 8.29 1.02 27.30
CA GLY A 42 8.18 0.82 28.74
C GLY A 42 9.35 1.40 29.56
N GLY A 43 10.49 1.71 28.92
CA GLY A 43 11.64 2.36 29.53
C GLY A 43 11.58 3.89 29.52
N GLY A 44 10.57 4.47 28.86
CA GLY A 44 10.42 5.91 28.71
C GLY A 44 11.17 6.50 27.51
N GLU A 45 11.77 5.67 26.65
CA GLU A 45 12.43 6.13 25.44
C GLU A 45 11.42 6.32 24.31
N LYS A 46 11.62 7.38 23.51
CA LYS A 46 10.82 7.63 22.32
C LYS A 46 11.32 6.76 21.16
N GLN A 47 10.43 5.94 20.63
CA GLN A 47 10.68 5.07 19.48
C GLN A 47 9.96 5.59 18.24
N GLN A 48 10.60 5.40 17.09
CA GLN A 48 10.03 5.64 15.76
C GLN A 48 10.11 4.34 14.96
N GLU A 49 8.96 3.84 14.55
CA GLU A 49 8.82 2.61 13.77
C GLU A 49 8.22 2.94 12.40
N THR A 50 8.77 2.34 11.34
CA THR A 50 8.24 2.47 9.98
C THR A 50 7.81 1.11 9.47
N THR A 51 6.53 0.98 9.12
CA THR A 51 5.97 -0.20 8.45
C THR A 51 5.92 0.06 6.95
N PHE A 52 6.50 -0.85 6.17
CA PHE A 52 6.42 -0.83 4.71
C PHE A 52 5.29 -1.76 4.25
N VAL A 53 4.43 -1.26 3.37
CA VAL A 53 3.26 -1.99 2.86
C VAL A 53 3.19 -1.83 1.35
N ASP A 54 3.10 -2.94 0.63
CA ASP A 54 2.74 -2.93 -0.78
C ASP A 54 1.21 -2.99 -0.94
N ALA A 55 0.68 -2.28 -1.94
CA ALA A 55 -0.72 -2.31 -2.30
C ALA A 55 -0.90 -2.33 -3.83
N GLU A 56 -2.02 -2.91 -4.25
CA GLU A 56 -2.44 -3.00 -5.65
C GLU A 56 -3.77 -2.27 -5.83
N ALA A 57 -3.78 -1.24 -6.67
CA ALA A 57 -4.99 -0.51 -7.06
C ALA A 57 -5.43 -0.93 -8.46
N TRP A 58 -6.68 -1.37 -8.60
CA TRP A 58 -7.21 -1.97 -9.83
C TRP A 58 -8.05 -0.98 -10.64
N GLY A 59 -8.01 -1.12 -11.97
CA GLY A 59 -8.77 -0.33 -12.93
C GLY A 59 -8.54 1.18 -12.77
N LYS A 60 -9.63 1.95 -12.87
CA LYS A 60 -9.60 3.42 -12.82
C LYS A 60 -8.88 4.00 -11.60
N THR A 61 -8.97 3.35 -10.44
CA THR A 61 -8.24 3.82 -9.24
C THR A 61 -6.73 3.74 -9.44
N GLY A 62 -6.26 2.66 -10.07
CA GLY A 62 -4.84 2.51 -10.41
C GLY A 62 -4.37 3.52 -11.44
N GLU A 63 -5.18 3.78 -12.47
CA GLU A 63 -4.92 4.81 -13.49
C GLU A 63 -4.77 6.20 -12.84
N VAL A 64 -5.69 6.58 -11.94
CA VAL A 64 -5.66 7.87 -11.23
C VAL A 64 -4.41 7.97 -10.35
N ILE A 65 -4.08 6.93 -9.59
CA ILE A 65 -2.87 6.92 -8.75
C ILE A 65 -1.63 7.13 -9.61
N ASN A 66 -1.50 6.41 -10.73
CA ASN A 66 -0.35 6.51 -11.62
C ASN A 66 -0.27 7.86 -12.35
N GLN A 67 -1.42 8.49 -12.65
CA GLN A 67 -1.44 9.77 -13.35
C GLN A 67 -1.07 10.95 -12.45
N TYR A 68 -1.42 10.91 -11.16
CA TYR A 68 -1.36 12.09 -10.30
C TYR A 68 -0.40 11.97 -9.12
N LEU A 69 -0.01 10.76 -8.71
CA LEU A 69 0.87 10.56 -7.55
C LEU A 69 2.27 10.15 -7.99
N HIS A 70 3.24 10.60 -7.21
CA HIS A 70 4.67 10.34 -7.38
C HIS A 70 5.28 9.90 -6.05
N LYS A 71 6.52 9.40 -6.10
CA LYS A 71 7.29 9.06 -4.91
C LYS A 71 7.27 10.21 -3.90
N GLY A 72 6.96 9.87 -2.65
CA GLY A 72 6.88 10.80 -1.52
C GLY A 72 5.49 11.36 -1.26
N ASP A 73 4.56 11.27 -2.21
CA ASP A 73 3.22 11.83 -2.03
C ASP A 73 2.46 11.10 -0.91
N PRO A 74 1.71 11.84 -0.07
CA PRO A 74 0.87 11.25 0.95
C PRO A 74 -0.37 10.61 0.32
N ILE A 75 -0.76 9.43 0.81
CA ILE A 75 -1.94 8.71 0.34
C ILE A 75 -2.62 7.96 1.50
N LEU A 76 -3.96 8.00 1.53
CA LEU A 76 -4.81 7.12 2.32
C LEU A 76 -5.31 5.99 1.43
N VAL A 77 -5.11 4.74 1.86
CA VAL A 77 -5.62 3.56 1.19
C VAL A 77 -6.63 2.86 2.08
N GLU A 78 -7.82 2.61 1.54
CA GLU A 78 -8.81 1.69 2.10
C GLU A 78 -8.91 0.46 1.19
N GLY A 79 -8.74 -0.73 1.76
CA GLY A 79 -8.72 -1.98 1.01
C GLY A 79 -8.90 -3.20 1.89
N ARG A 80 -8.27 -4.31 1.51
CA ARG A 80 -8.32 -5.60 2.22
C ARG A 80 -6.96 -6.26 2.22
N LEU A 81 -6.66 -7.07 3.23
CA LEU A 81 -5.48 -7.93 3.20
C LEU A 81 -5.69 -9.05 2.18
N LYS A 82 -4.65 -9.30 1.39
CA LYS A 82 -4.54 -10.44 0.49
C LYS A 82 -3.26 -11.19 0.84
N PHE A 83 -3.38 -12.47 1.10
CA PHE A 83 -2.23 -13.33 1.31
C PHE A 83 -1.92 -14.05 0.00
N ASP A 84 -0.79 -13.70 -0.60
CA ASP A 84 -0.28 -14.33 -1.81
C ASP A 84 0.90 -15.24 -1.44
N GLN A 85 0.80 -16.51 -1.82
CA GLN A 85 1.91 -17.46 -1.74
C GLN A 85 2.43 -17.72 -3.14
N TRP A 86 3.74 -17.60 -3.31
CA TRP A 86 4.44 -17.93 -4.53
C TRP A 86 5.61 -18.85 -4.19
N GLN A 87 6.00 -19.69 -5.14
CA GLN A 87 7.16 -20.57 -5.04
C GLN A 87 8.23 -20.01 -5.95
N ASP A 88 9.42 -19.79 -5.39
CA ASP A 88 10.58 -19.36 -6.16
C ASP A 88 11.04 -20.50 -7.09
N GLN A 89 11.59 -20.16 -8.25
CA GLN A 89 12.07 -21.13 -9.24
C GLN A 89 13.48 -21.63 -8.93
#